data_AF-A0A8C3X182-F1
#
_entry.id   AF-A0A8C3X182-F1
#
_cell.length_a   1.000
_cell.length_b   1.000
_cell.length_c   1.000
_cell.angle_alpha   90.00
_cell.angle_beta   90.00
_cell.angle_gamma   90.00
#
_symmetry.space_group_name_H-M   'P 1'
#
loop_
_entity.id
_entity.type
_entity.pdbx_description
1 polymer ?
#
loop_
_entity_poly.entity_id
_entity_poly.type
_entity_poly.pdbx_seq_one_letter_code
_entity_poly.pdbx_strand_id
1 'polypeptide(L)'
;TRAMDNLTSAPGNGSLCTRDYKITQVLFPLLYTVLFFVGLITNSLAMRIFFQIRSKSNFIIFLKNTVISDLLMILTFPFKILSDAKLGTGPLRAFVCQVTSVIFYFTMYISISFLGLITIDRYQKTTRPFKTSNPNNLLGAKILSVVIWAFMFLLSLPNMILTNRRPTDNVKKCSFLKSEFGLVWHEIVNYICQVIFWINFLIVIVCYTLITKELYKSYVRTRGAGKVPKKKVNIKVFIIIAVFLICFVPFHFARIPYTLSQTRDVFDCSAENTLFYVKESTLWLTSLNACLDPFIYFFLCKSFKNSLISMLKCSNSASSPAHRNRKKGQEGDDPSEETPM
;
A
#
# COMPACT_ATOMS: atom_id res chain seq x y z
N THR A 1 17.15 2.83 70.94
CA THR A 1 16.76 3.95 70.07
C THR A 1 16.34 3.38 68.73
N ARG A 2 15.02 3.37 68.51
CA ARG A 2 14.31 2.73 67.41
C ARG A 2 13.82 3.88 66.53
N ALA A 3 14.40 4.06 65.34
CA ALA A 3 13.92 5.04 64.35
C ALA A 3 13.18 4.26 63.26
N MET A 4 11.86 4.47 63.22
CA MET A 4 10.97 4.06 62.15
C MET A 4 11.01 5.15 61.08
N ASP A 5 11.58 4.86 59.92
CA ASP A 5 11.42 5.71 58.74
C ASP A 5 10.11 5.33 58.04
N ASN A 6 9.03 6.01 58.44
CA ASN A 6 7.77 6.06 57.70
C ASN A 6 7.98 6.91 56.44
N LEU A 7 8.40 6.28 55.33
CA LEU A 7 8.24 6.89 54.02
C LEU A 7 6.83 6.58 53.52
N THR A 8 5.91 7.50 53.82
CA THR A 8 4.57 7.59 53.22
C THR A 8 4.68 7.48 51.71
N SER A 9 4.25 6.33 51.19
CA SER A 9 4.00 6.12 49.77
C SER A 9 2.84 7.02 49.36
N ALA A 10 3.14 8.02 48.53
CA ALA A 10 2.11 8.77 47.83
C ALA A 10 1.29 7.79 46.96
N PRO A 11 -0.05 7.89 46.93
CA PRO A 11 -0.84 7.08 46.03
C PRO A 11 -0.50 7.51 44.61
N GLY A 12 0.22 6.64 43.89
CA GLY A 12 0.46 6.79 42.46
C GLY A 12 -0.89 6.89 41.76
N ASN A 13 -1.24 8.09 41.35
CA ASN A 13 -2.43 8.37 40.57
C ASN A 13 -2.17 7.80 39.16
N GLY A 14 -2.34 6.48 39.01
CA GLY A 14 -2.23 5.78 37.75
C GLY A 14 -3.38 6.18 36.84
N SER A 15 -3.31 7.38 36.28
CA SER A 15 -4.24 7.85 35.26
C SER A 15 -4.18 6.87 34.09
N LEU A 16 -5.19 6.01 34.01
CA LEU A 16 -5.40 5.12 32.88
C LEU A 16 -5.37 5.96 31.61
N CYS A 17 -4.33 5.79 30.78
CA CYS A 17 -4.23 6.52 29.51
C CYS A 17 -5.37 6.08 28.60
N THR A 18 -6.41 6.91 28.54
CA THR A 18 -7.70 6.58 27.91
C THR A 18 -7.80 7.34 26.59
N ARG A 19 -8.18 6.62 25.53
CA ARG A 19 -8.40 7.19 24.19
C ARG A 19 -9.87 7.46 23.97
N ASP A 20 -10.17 8.47 23.17
CA ASP A 20 -11.52 8.82 22.76
C ASP A 20 -12.15 7.63 22.03
N TYR A 21 -13.22 7.09 22.61
CA TYR A 21 -13.91 5.93 22.07
C TYR A 21 -14.60 6.25 20.73
N LYS A 22 -15.09 7.47 20.51
CA LYS A 22 -15.74 7.86 19.26
C LYS A 22 -14.76 7.80 18.10
N ILE A 23 -13.51 8.23 18.33
CA ILE A 23 -12.47 8.18 17.31
C ILE A 23 -12.00 6.73 17.12
N THR A 24 -11.66 6.05 18.21
CA THR A 24 -10.96 4.74 18.15
C THR A 24 -11.86 3.55 17.85
N GLN A 25 -13.10 3.55 18.35
CA GLN A 25 -14.03 2.41 18.27
C GLN A 25 -15.17 2.64 17.28
N VAL A 26 -15.36 3.86 16.77
CA VAL A 26 -16.42 4.17 15.80
C VAL A 26 -15.83 4.70 14.50
N LEU A 27 -15.13 5.83 14.52
CA LEU A 27 -14.65 6.50 13.30
C LEU A 27 -13.68 5.64 12.50
N PHE A 28 -12.58 5.15 13.09
CA PHE A 28 -11.62 4.32 12.35
C PHE A 28 -12.23 3.01 11.84
N PRO A 29 -13.00 2.24 12.63
CA PRO A 29 -13.72 1.07 12.12
C PRO A 29 -14.66 1.38 10.94
N LEU A 30 -15.42 2.47 10.99
CA LEU A 30 -16.28 2.90 9.86
C LEU A 30 -15.45 3.21 8.61
N LEU A 31 -14.37 3.98 8.77
CA LEU A 31 -13.49 4.37 7.69
C LEU A 31 -12.80 3.15 7.04
N TYR A 32 -12.37 2.16 7.82
CA TYR A 32 -11.82 0.92 7.29
C TYR A 32 -12.89 0.01 6.66
N THR A 33 -14.14 0.06 7.14
CA THR A 33 -15.26 -0.65 6.52
C THR A 33 -15.51 -0.16 5.09
N VAL A 34 -15.47 1.17 4.88
CA VAL A 34 -15.56 1.76 3.53
C VAL A 34 -14.40 1.28 2.65
N LEU A 35 -13.15 1.35 3.15
CA LEU A 35 -11.98 0.87 2.40
C LEU A 35 -12.08 -0.62 2.06
N PHE A 36 -12.62 -1.44 2.96
CA PHE A 36 -12.78 -2.87 2.73
C PHE A 36 -13.69 -3.14 1.54
N PHE A 37 -14.90 -2.58 1.52
CA PHE A 37 -15.84 -2.82 0.42
C PHE A 37 -15.34 -2.23 -0.90
N VAL A 38 -14.89 -0.97 -0.90
CA VAL A 38 -14.39 -0.31 -2.11
C VAL A 38 -13.18 -1.06 -2.65
N GLY A 39 -12.18 -1.31 -1.79
CA GLY A 39 -10.95 -1.97 -2.16
C GLY A 39 -11.17 -3.40 -2.66
N LEU A 40 -12.03 -4.17 -2.00
CA LEU A 40 -12.33 -5.54 -2.41
C LEU A 40 -12.95 -5.57 -3.80
N ILE A 41 -13.92 -4.70 -4.07
CA ILE A 41 -14.58 -4.62 -5.38
C ILE A 41 -13.58 -4.21 -6.47
N THR A 42 -12.85 -3.11 -6.26
CA THR A 42 -11.96 -2.55 -7.29
C THR A 42 -10.76 -3.46 -7.56
N ASN A 43 -10.15 -4.05 -6.52
CA ASN A 43 -9.00 -4.94 -6.69
C ASN A 43 -9.39 -6.33 -7.19
N SER A 44 -10.56 -6.86 -6.83
CA SER A 44 -11.04 -8.14 -7.40
C SER A 44 -11.32 -8.00 -8.90
N LEU A 45 -11.91 -6.87 -9.31
CA LEU A 45 -12.09 -6.54 -10.72
C LEU A 45 -10.74 -6.42 -11.43
N ALA A 46 -9.77 -5.73 -10.82
CA ALA A 46 -8.45 -5.59 -11.39
C ALA A 46 -7.72 -6.93 -11.52
N MET A 47 -7.82 -7.80 -10.51
CA MET A 47 -7.29 -9.15 -10.53
C MET A 47 -7.88 -9.94 -11.70
N ARG A 48 -9.20 -9.94 -11.87
CA ARG A 48 -9.86 -10.62 -12.99
C ARG A 48 -9.32 -10.16 -14.34
N ILE A 49 -9.17 -8.85 -14.54
CA ILE A 49 -8.66 -8.28 -15.80
C ILE A 49 -7.20 -8.68 -16.02
N PHE A 50 -6.32 -8.45 -15.05
CA PHE A 50 -4.89 -8.68 -15.24
C PHE A 50 -4.54 -10.15 -15.40
N PHE A 51 -5.25 -11.06 -14.72
CA PHE A 51 -4.99 -12.49 -14.84
C PHE A 51 -5.45 -13.07 -16.18
N GLN A 52 -6.39 -12.42 -16.88
CA GLN A 52 -6.72 -12.74 -18.28
C GLN A 52 -5.62 -12.24 -19.25
N ILE A 53 -4.87 -11.20 -18.88
CA ILE A 53 -3.78 -10.65 -19.70
C ILE A 53 -2.51 -11.49 -19.51
N ARG A 54 -1.91 -11.93 -20.63
CA ARG A 54 -0.65 -12.66 -20.62
C ARG A 54 0.50 -11.75 -20.16
N SER A 55 1.36 -12.25 -19.26
CA SER A 55 2.49 -11.48 -18.71
C SER A 55 3.63 -11.30 -19.71
N LYS A 56 3.41 -10.51 -20.76
CA LYS A 56 4.39 -10.23 -21.84
C LYS A 56 5.36 -9.08 -21.52
N SER A 57 5.18 -8.37 -20.40
CA SER A 57 6.04 -7.26 -20.00
C SER A 57 6.24 -7.20 -18.49
N ASN A 58 7.37 -6.63 -18.05
CA ASN A 58 7.71 -6.42 -16.64
C ASN A 58 6.61 -5.63 -15.91
N PHE A 59 6.06 -4.61 -16.57
CA PHE A 59 4.93 -3.82 -16.09
C PHE A 59 3.74 -4.69 -15.66
N ILE A 60 3.30 -5.64 -16.50
CA ILE A 60 2.16 -6.52 -16.17
C ILE A 60 2.51 -7.48 -15.02
N ILE A 61 3.77 -7.93 -14.92
CA ILE A 61 4.22 -8.77 -13.80
C ILE A 61 4.14 -7.99 -12.49
N PHE A 62 4.66 -6.77 -12.45
CA PHE A 62 4.62 -5.94 -11.25
C PHE A 62 3.19 -5.56 -10.86
N LEU A 63 2.33 -5.18 -11.83
CA LEU A 63 0.91 -4.90 -11.56
C LEU A 63 0.15 -6.08 -10.96
N LYS A 64 0.40 -7.31 -11.45
CA LYS A 64 -0.21 -8.51 -10.85
C LYS A 64 0.20 -8.68 -9.40
N ASN A 65 1.48 -8.45 -9.09
CA ASN A 65 1.95 -8.54 -7.71
C ASN A 65 1.35 -7.43 -6.83
N THR A 66 1.24 -6.20 -7.33
CA THR A 66 0.59 -5.10 -6.60
C THR A 66 -0.87 -5.42 -6.27
N VAL A 67 -1.63 -5.94 -7.23
CA VAL A 67 -3.03 -6.35 -6.98
C VAL A 67 -3.11 -7.50 -5.96
N ILE A 68 -2.18 -8.47 -6.01
CA ILE A 68 -2.13 -9.55 -5.00
C ILE A 68 -1.86 -8.96 -3.61
N SER A 69 -0.87 -8.07 -3.48
CA SER A 69 -0.52 -7.48 -2.19
C SER A 69 -1.63 -6.59 -1.65
N ASP A 70 -2.29 -5.79 -2.49
CA ASP A 70 -3.43 -4.97 -2.11
C ASP A 70 -4.62 -5.81 -1.63
N LEU A 71 -4.95 -6.90 -2.33
CA LEU A 71 -6.01 -7.82 -1.90
C LEU A 71 -5.68 -8.46 -0.55
N LEU A 72 -4.46 -8.95 -0.36
CA LEU A 72 -4.03 -9.53 0.91
C LEU A 72 -4.10 -8.50 2.04
N MET A 73 -3.73 -7.24 1.78
CA MET A 73 -3.87 -6.15 2.74
C MET A 73 -5.35 -5.90 3.09
N ILE A 74 -6.21 -5.77 2.09
CA ILE A 74 -7.65 -5.50 2.27
C ILE A 74 -8.33 -6.61 3.08
N LEU A 75 -7.96 -7.88 2.85
CA LEU A 75 -8.47 -9.02 3.60
C LEU A 75 -8.13 -8.97 5.11
N THR A 76 -7.15 -8.15 5.53
CA THR A 76 -6.86 -7.93 6.95
C THR A 76 -7.80 -6.92 7.62
N PHE A 77 -8.49 -6.07 6.85
CA PHE A 77 -9.29 -4.96 7.40
C PHE A 77 -10.43 -5.44 8.31
N PRO A 78 -11.19 -6.51 8.00
CA PRO A 78 -12.24 -7.00 8.91
C PRO A 78 -11.72 -7.32 10.31
N PHE A 79 -10.53 -7.90 10.42
CA PHE A 79 -9.91 -8.21 11.71
C PHE A 79 -9.50 -6.94 12.46
N LYS A 80 -8.96 -5.94 11.76
CA LYS A 80 -8.66 -4.62 12.33
C LYS A 80 -9.93 -3.93 12.83
N ILE A 81 -10.99 -3.92 12.03
CA ILE A 81 -12.30 -3.34 12.37
C ILE A 81 -12.87 -3.99 13.63
N LEU A 82 -12.92 -5.33 13.70
CA LEU A 82 -13.44 -6.06 14.86
C LEU A 82 -12.62 -5.79 16.14
N SER A 83 -11.30 -5.72 16.01
CA SER A 83 -10.41 -5.40 17.13
C SER A 83 -10.57 -3.95 17.62
N ASP A 84 -10.57 -3.00 16.70
CA ASP A 84 -10.62 -1.56 17.02
C ASP A 84 -11.99 -1.16 17.57
N ALA A 85 -13.08 -1.74 17.04
CA ALA A 85 -14.44 -1.59 17.55
C ALA A 85 -14.70 -2.31 18.88
N LYS A 86 -13.71 -3.05 19.42
CA LYS A 86 -13.85 -3.91 20.63
C LYS A 86 -14.98 -4.93 20.55
N LEU A 87 -15.33 -5.37 19.35
CA LEU A 87 -16.28 -6.46 19.12
C LEU A 87 -15.59 -7.84 19.20
N GLY A 88 -14.25 -7.86 19.15
CA GLY A 88 -13.43 -9.06 19.29
C GLY A 88 -13.12 -9.48 20.72
N THR A 89 -13.04 -10.79 20.95
CA THR A 89 -12.52 -11.39 22.19
C THR A 89 -11.01 -11.18 22.34
N GLY A 90 -10.46 -11.41 23.54
CA GLY A 90 -9.01 -11.38 23.79
C GLY A 90 -8.17 -12.18 22.77
N PRO A 91 -8.54 -13.44 22.44
CA PRO A 91 -7.90 -14.21 21.40
C PRO A 91 -7.92 -13.57 20.00
N LEU A 92 -9.02 -12.92 19.59
CA LEU A 92 -9.06 -12.22 18.30
C LEU A 92 -8.05 -11.07 18.27
N ARG A 93 -7.93 -10.33 19.36
CA ARG A 93 -6.97 -9.22 19.47
C ARG A 93 -5.52 -9.71 19.45
N ALA A 94 -5.25 -10.85 20.08
CA ALA A 94 -3.96 -11.51 19.98
C ALA A 94 -3.65 -11.93 18.52
N PHE A 95 -4.60 -12.56 17.85
CA PHE A 95 -4.49 -12.92 16.43
C PHE A 95 -4.25 -11.69 15.54
N VAL A 96 -4.93 -10.58 15.81
CA VAL A 96 -4.72 -9.32 15.08
C VAL A 96 -3.30 -8.80 15.25
N CYS A 97 -2.78 -8.79 16.48
CA CYS A 97 -1.43 -8.31 16.75
C CYS A 97 -0.34 -9.24 16.19
N GLN A 98 -0.57 -10.54 16.26
CA GLN A 98 0.39 -11.57 15.88
C GLN A 98 0.43 -11.81 14.36
N VAL A 99 -0.73 -11.75 13.70
CA VAL A 99 -0.89 -12.18 12.32
C VAL A 99 -1.35 -11.04 11.43
N THR A 100 -2.58 -10.56 11.58
CA THR A 100 -3.20 -9.71 10.55
C THR A 100 -2.60 -8.31 10.48
N SER A 101 -2.18 -7.73 11.61
CA SER A 101 -1.44 -6.46 11.62
C SER A 101 -0.07 -6.60 10.97
N VAL A 102 0.59 -7.75 11.15
CA VAL A 102 1.89 -8.00 10.52
C VAL A 102 1.70 -8.16 9.01
N ILE A 103 0.72 -8.96 8.58
CA ILE A 103 0.36 -9.13 7.16
C ILE A 103 0.02 -7.77 6.54
N PHE A 104 -0.78 -6.93 7.20
CA PHE A 104 -1.12 -5.59 6.74
C PHE A 104 0.12 -4.77 6.36
N TYR A 105 1.09 -4.64 7.28
CA TYR A 105 2.30 -3.85 7.03
C TYR A 105 3.20 -4.52 5.99
N PHE A 106 3.35 -5.84 6.08
CA PHE A 106 4.08 -6.66 5.12
C PHE A 106 3.59 -6.41 3.68
N THR A 107 2.29 -6.52 3.44
CA THR A 107 1.69 -6.29 2.11
C THR A 107 1.75 -4.83 1.67
N MET A 108 1.66 -3.88 2.61
CA MET A 108 1.82 -2.45 2.31
C MET A 108 3.20 -2.14 1.73
N TYR A 109 4.28 -2.64 2.35
CA TYR A 109 5.64 -2.41 1.87
C TYR A 109 5.98 -3.19 0.59
N ILE A 110 5.37 -4.36 0.38
CA ILE A 110 5.43 -5.05 -0.91
C ILE A 110 4.81 -4.18 -2.01
N SER A 111 3.62 -3.62 -1.76
CA SER A 111 2.93 -2.74 -2.73
C SER A 111 3.75 -1.50 -3.05
N ILE A 112 4.34 -0.84 -2.03
CA ILE A 112 5.26 0.30 -2.18
C ILE A 112 6.47 -0.07 -3.07
N SER A 113 7.08 -1.24 -2.84
CA SER A 113 8.24 -1.70 -3.61
C SER A 113 7.89 -1.94 -5.08
N PHE A 114 6.74 -2.57 -5.35
CA PHE A 114 6.28 -2.75 -6.73
C PHE A 114 5.92 -1.44 -7.41
N LEU A 115 5.38 -0.46 -6.68
CA LEU A 115 5.10 0.88 -7.23
C LEU A 115 6.40 1.59 -7.68
N GLY A 116 7.49 1.45 -6.92
CA GLY A 116 8.81 1.92 -7.33
C GLY A 116 9.31 1.22 -8.60
N LEU A 117 9.19 -0.10 -8.68
CA LEU A 117 9.60 -0.88 -9.86
C LEU A 117 8.75 -0.55 -11.11
N ILE A 118 7.45 -0.35 -10.95
CA ILE A 118 6.55 0.12 -12.00
C ILE A 118 7.04 1.48 -12.52
N THR A 119 7.40 2.39 -11.61
CA THR A 119 7.89 3.72 -11.97
C THR A 119 9.22 3.66 -12.73
N ILE A 120 10.13 2.76 -12.35
CA ILE A 120 11.38 2.50 -13.08
C ILE A 120 11.09 1.96 -14.49
N ASP A 121 10.21 0.96 -14.63
CA ASP A 121 9.82 0.40 -15.95
C ASP A 121 9.25 1.50 -16.86
N ARG A 122 8.39 2.36 -16.32
CA ARG A 122 7.82 3.50 -17.06
C ARG A 122 8.92 4.48 -17.52
N TYR A 123 9.86 4.82 -16.64
CA TYR A 123 10.97 5.69 -16.99
C TYR A 123 11.85 5.11 -18.10
N GLN A 124 12.20 3.83 -18.01
CA GLN A 124 13.01 3.15 -19.02
C GLN A 124 12.33 3.13 -20.38
N LYS A 125 11.02 2.85 -20.44
CA LYS A 125 10.25 2.85 -21.69
C LYS A 125 10.06 4.24 -22.27
N THR A 126 9.86 5.25 -21.42
CA THR A 126 9.71 6.65 -21.87
C THR A 126 11.01 7.17 -22.49
N THR A 127 12.16 6.84 -21.90
CA THR A 127 13.46 7.33 -22.38
C THR A 127 14.06 6.47 -23.51
N ARG A 128 13.62 5.23 -23.67
CA ARG A 128 14.12 4.29 -24.69
C ARG A 128 12.98 3.53 -25.39
N PRO A 129 12.12 4.21 -26.17
CA PRO A 129 10.90 3.62 -26.74
C PRO A 129 11.15 2.47 -27.74
N PHE A 130 12.32 2.43 -28.39
CA PHE A 130 12.64 1.44 -29.42
C PHE A 130 13.29 0.14 -28.89
N LYS A 131 13.45 0.00 -27.56
CA LYS A 131 14.05 -1.21 -26.99
C LYS A 131 12.96 -2.24 -26.70
N THR A 132 12.90 -3.30 -27.51
CA THR A 132 11.94 -4.40 -27.33
C THR A 132 12.19 -5.18 -26.04
N SER A 133 11.13 -5.76 -25.47
CA SER A 133 11.20 -6.50 -24.22
C SER A 133 11.87 -7.86 -24.43
N ASN A 134 13.14 -7.99 -24.02
CA ASN A 134 13.90 -9.24 -24.09
C ASN A 134 13.35 -10.27 -23.08
N PRO A 135 13.18 -11.56 -23.42
CA PRO A 135 12.80 -12.63 -22.48
C PRO A 135 13.65 -12.67 -21.19
N ASN A 136 14.95 -12.34 -21.26
CA ASN A 136 15.82 -12.26 -20.08
C ASN A 136 15.35 -11.17 -19.08
N ASN A 137 14.76 -10.08 -19.57
CA ASN A 137 14.22 -9.02 -18.72
C ASN A 137 12.95 -9.49 -17.96
N LEU A 138 12.14 -10.36 -18.58
CA LEU A 138 10.95 -10.93 -17.94
C LEU A 138 11.31 -11.90 -16.82
N LEU A 139 12.34 -12.72 -17.02
CA LEU A 139 12.86 -13.61 -15.98
C LEU A 139 13.38 -12.78 -14.79
N GLY A 140 14.14 -11.72 -15.06
CA GLY A 140 14.60 -10.79 -14.03
C GLY A 140 13.44 -10.18 -13.21
N ALA A 141 12.36 -9.75 -13.87
CA ALA A 141 11.18 -9.22 -13.17
C ALA A 141 10.50 -10.27 -12.28
N LYS A 142 10.42 -11.53 -12.71
CA LYS A 142 9.88 -12.63 -11.89
C LYS A 142 10.76 -12.91 -10.67
N ILE A 143 12.07 -13.04 -10.87
CA ILE A 143 13.03 -13.28 -9.78
C ILE A 143 12.96 -12.16 -8.76
N LEU A 144 12.99 -10.90 -9.22
CA LEU A 144 12.90 -9.73 -8.36
C LEU A 144 11.59 -9.71 -7.55
N SER A 145 10.48 -10.11 -8.17
CA SER A 145 9.20 -10.22 -7.47
C SER A 145 9.28 -11.25 -6.33
N VAL A 146 9.81 -12.45 -6.61
CA VAL A 146 9.99 -13.50 -5.59
C VAL A 146 10.91 -13.04 -4.46
N VAL A 147 12.00 -12.35 -4.79
CA VAL A 147 12.95 -11.81 -3.79
C VAL A 147 12.26 -10.82 -2.87
N ILE A 148 11.44 -9.90 -3.39
CA ILE A 148 10.69 -8.92 -2.58
C ILE A 148 9.74 -9.65 -1.61
N TRP A 149 8.97 -10.61 -2.12
CA TRP A 149 8.06 -11.41 -1.28
C TRP A 149 8.81 -12.17 -0.18
N ALA A 150 9.87 -12.89 -0.53
CA ALA A 150 10.65 -13.68 0.40
C ALA A 150 11.34 -12.79 1.46
N PHE A 151 11.97 -11.70 1.04
CA PHE A 151 12.64 -10.76 1.93
C PHE A 151 11.67 -10.15 2.95
N MET A 152 10.53 -9.64 2.46
CA MET A 152 9.51 -9.06 3.33
C MET A 152 8.90 -10.11 4.29
N PHE A 153 8.77 -11.35 3.85
CA PHE A 153 8.23 -12.44 4.66
C PHE A 153 9.21 -12.81 5.78
N LEU A 154 10.50 -12.95 5.44
CA LEU A 154 11.57 -13.25 6.40
C LEU A 154 11.71 -12.15 7.46
N LEU A 155 11.57 -10.87 7.09
CA LEU A 155 11.55 -9.77 8.06
C LEU A 155 10.34 -9.83 9.01
N SER A 156 9.19 -10.22 8.46
CA SER A 156 7.90 -10.23 9.17
C SER A 156 7.75 -11.43 10.10
N LEU A 157 8.33 -12.58 9.74
CA LEU A 157 8.15 -13.84 10.45
C LEU A 157 8.58 -13.80 11.93
N PRO A 158 9.76 -13.26 12.31
CA PRO A 158 10.11 -13.15 13.73
C PRO A 158 9.17 -12.19 14.47
N ASN A 159 8.67 -11.14 13.81
CA ASN A 159 7.70 -10.22 14.42
C ASN A 159 6.36 -10.92 14.75
N MET A 160 5.97 -11.94 13.98
CA MET A 160 4.83 -12.81 14.29
C MET A 160 5.16 -13.77 15.44
N ILE A 161 6.28 -14.51 15.33
CA ILE A 161 6.67 -15.55 16.31
C ILE A 161 6.93 -14.94 17.71
N LEU A 162 7.54 -13.76 17.77
CA LEU A 162 7.90 -13.08 19.02
C LEU A 162 6.71 -12.32 19.66
N THR A 163 5.52 -12.39 19.07
CA THR A 163 4.26 -11.95 19.69
C THR A 163 3.64 -13.13 20.44
N ASN A 164 4.28 -13.55 21.52
CA ASN A 164 4.02 -14.82 22.20
C ASN A 164 3.58 -14.69 23.67
N ARG A 165 3.41 -13.46 24.21
CA ARG A 165 2.89 -13.29 25.57
C ARG A 165 1.39 -13.58 25.62
N ARG A 166 0.92 -14.11 26.76
CA ARG A 166 -0.49 -14.49 26.93
C ARG A 166 -1.39 -13.25 26.86
N PRO A 167 -2.51 -13.31 26.11
CA PRO A 167 -3.49 -12.24 26.12
C PRO A 167 -4.15 -12.17 27.50
N THR A 168 -4.15 -10.98 28.09
CA THR A 168 -5.03 -10.65 29.21
C THR A 168 -6.29 -9.97 28.65
N ASP A 169 -7.42 -10.03 29.36
CA ASP A 169 -8.67 -9.40 28.92
C ASP A 169 -8.51 -7.87 28.74
N ASN A 170 -7.48 -7.29 29.35
CA ASN A 170 -7.15 -5.88 29.33
C ASN A 170 -6.02 -5.49 28.36
N VAL A 171 -5.65 -6.32 27.38
CA VAL A 171 -4.65 -5.92 26.37
C VAL A 171 -5.09 -4.62 25.70
N LYS A 172 -4.32 -3.54 25.79
CA LYS A 172 -4.65 -2.26 25.13
C LYS A 172 -3.78 -1.97 23.91
N LYS A 173 -2.58 -2.54 23.86
CA LYS A 173 -1.56 -2.32 22.83
C LYS A 173 -0.96 -3.66 22.39
N CYS A 174 -0.69 -3.83 21.09
CA CYS A 174 0.00 -5.03 20.58
C CYS A 174 1.44 -5.17 21.11
N SER A 175 2.08 -4.07 21.52
CA SER A 175 3.42 -4.10 22.12
C SER A 175 3.47 -4.94 23.40
N PHE A 176 2.39 -4.97 24.20
CA PHE A 176 2.34 -5.77 25.43
C PHE A 176 2.30 -7.28 25.17
N LEU A 177 1.95 -7.71 23.96
CA LEU A 177 1.94 -9.12 23.57
C LEU A 177 3.30 -9.60 23.05
N LYS A 178 4.27 -8.69 22.87
CA LYS A 178 5.61 -9.01 22.38
C LYS A 178 6.57 -9.32 23.53
N SER A 179 7.51 -10.22 23.28
CA SER A 179 8.67 -10.40 24.15
C SER A 179 9.61 -9.20 24.07
N GLU A 180 10.56 -9.07 25.01
CA GLU A 180 11.57 -8.00 24.97
C GLU A 180 12.35 -8.00 23.64
N PHE A 181 12.80 -9.18 23.20
CA PHE A 181 13.44 -9.33 21.89
C PHE A 181 12.47 -9.01 20.74
N GLY A 182 11.18 -9.33 20.88
CA GLY A 182 10.14 -8.97 19.92
C GLY A 182 9.94 -7.47 19.76
N LEU A 183 10.07 -6.68 20.84
CA LEU A 183 10.01 -5.22 20.78
C LEU A 183 11.23 -4.64 20.05
N VAL A 184 12.43 -5.13 20.35
CA VAL A 184 13.66 -4.72 19.65
C VAL A 184 13.57 -5.07 18.16
N TRP A 185 13.16 -6.29 17.82
CA TRP A 185 12.97 -6.70 16.42
C TRP A 185 11.90 -5.86 15.73
N HIS A 186 10.80 -5.54 16.42
CA HIS A 186 9.75 -4.67 15.89
C HIS A 186 10.31 -3.28 15.53
N GLU A 187 11.13 -2.70 16.41
CA GLU A 187 11.80 -1.42 16.17
C GLU A 187 12.75 -1.50 14.96
N ILE A 188 13.60 -2.53 14.88
CA ILE A 188 14.50 -2.77 13.73
C ILE A 188 13.73 -2.88 12.41
N VAL A 189 12.68 -3.69 12.38
CA VAL A 189 11.86 -3.87 11.17
C VAL A 189 11.22 -2.55 10.76
N ASN A 190 10.71 -1.75 11.70
CA ASN A 190 10.17 -0.43 11.38
C ASN A 190 11.24 0.47 10.74
N TYR A 191 12.49 0.49 11.24
CA TYR A 191 13.57 1.26 10.61
C TYR A 191 13.91 0.77 9.19
N ILE A 192 14.03 -0.55 8.97
CA ILE A 192 14.26 -1.13 7.64
C ILE A 192 13.13 -0.73 6.68
N CYS A 193 11.88 -0.83 7.13
CA CYS A 193 10.70 -0.40 6.41
C CYS A 193 10.74 1.10 6.02
N GLN A 194 11.25 1.97 6.89
CA GLN A 194 11.45 3.38 6.52
C GLN A 194 12.50 3.55 5.42
N VAL A 195 13.61 2.82 5.51
CA VAL A 195 14.65 2.87 4.46
C VAL A 195 14.07 2.44 3.12
N ILE A 196 13.30 1.35 3.08
CA ILE A 196 12.60 0.88 1.88
C ILE A 196 11.70 1.98 1.32
N PHE A 197 10.91 2.63 2.17
CA PHE A 197 10.02 3.70 1.74
C PHE A 197 10.77 4.90 1.17
N TRP A 198 11.78 5.42 1.87
CA TRP A 198 12.52 6.61 1.44
C TRP A 198 13.30 6.38 0.14
N ILE A 199 13.83 5.17 -0.05
CA ILE A 199 14.42 4.76 -1.33
C ILE A 199 13.35 4.75 -2.44
N ASN A 200 12.19 4.15 -2.20
CA ASN A 200 11.10 4.14 -3.19
C ASN A 200 10.58 5.54 -3.50
N PHE A 201 10.45 6.40 -2.48
CA PHE A 201 10.06 7.79 -2.64
C PHE A 201 11.05 8.55 -3.54
N LEU A 202 12.35 8.41 -3.28
CA LEU A 202 13.39 9.03 -4.10
C LEU A 202 13.32 8.53 -5.55
N ILE A 203 13.16 7.21 -5.75
CA ILE A 203 12.98 6.61 -7.07
C ILE A 203 11.79 7.26 -7.79
N VAL A 204 10.63 7.33 -7.13
CA VAL A 204 9.40 7.89 -7.71
C VAL A 204 9.61 9.35 -8.12
N ILE A 205 10.15 10.19 -7.24
CA ILE A 205 10.39 11.61 -7.52
C ILE A 205 11.37 11.81 -8.67
N VAL A 206 12.52 11.11 -8.65
CA VAL A 206 13.55 11.23 -9.69
C VAL A 206 13.00 10.75 -11.03
N CYS A 207 12.42 9.56 -11.08
CA CYS A 207 11.89 9.00 -12.32
C CYS A 207 10.78 9.87 -12.92
N TYR A 208 9.81 10.35 -12.14
CA TYR A 208 8.75 11.20 -12.71
C TYR A 208 9.23 12.59 -13.12
N THR A 209 10.23 13.14 -12.43
CA THR A 209 10.89 14.38 -12.86
C THR A 209 11.57 14.19 -14.22
N LEU A 210 12.31 13.09 -14.40
CA LEU A 210 12.97 12.76 -15.65
C LEU A 210 11.99 12.44 -16.78
N ILE A 211 10.91 11.69 -16.49
CA ILE A 211 9.80 11.43 -17.42
C ILE A 211 9.21 12.76 -17.89
N THR A 212 8.91 13.67 -16.98
CA THR A 212 8.34 14.99 -17.31
C THR A 212 9.30 15.80 -18.19
N LYS A 213 10.60 15.79 -17.88
CA LYS A 213 11.63 16.46 -18.67
C LYS A 213 11.74 15.89 -20.09
N GLU A 214 11.75 14.57 -20.23
CA GLU A 214 11.86 13.92 -21.54
C GLU A 214 10.59 14.13 -22.38
N LEU A 215 9.41 14.05 -21.78
CA LEU A 215 8.15 14.36 -22.46
C LEU A 215 8.10 15.81 -22.93
N TYR A 216 8.58 16.76 -22.11
CA TYR A 216 8.68 18.16 -22.52
C TYR A 216 9.65 18.34 -23.69
N LYS A 217 10.83 17.71 -23.62
CA LYS A 217 11.83 17.76 -24.69
C LYS A 217 11.30 17.15 -26.00
N SER A 218 10.65 15.99 -25.92
CA SER A 218 10.02 15.33 -27.08
C SER A 218 8.93 16.19 -27.70
N TYR A 219 8.08 16.82 -26.88
CA TYR A 219 7.05 17.76 -27.31
C TYR A 219 7.64 18.98 -28.04
N VAL A 220 8.76 19.53 -27.57
CA VAL A 220 9.45 20.63 -28.25
C VAL A 220 10.05 20.17 -29.59
N ARG A 221 10.63 18.96 -29.64
CA ARG A 221 11.30 18.43 -30.84
C ARG A 221 10.33 18.08 -31.98
N THR A 222 9.15 17.58 -31.65
CA THR A 222 8.14 17.18 -32.66
C THR A 222 7.36 18.37 -33.23
N ARG A 223 7.49 19.56 -32.64
CA ARG A 223 6.68 20.72 -33.01
C ARG A 223 7.58 21.80 -33.61
N GLY A 224 7.62 21.84 -34.94
CA GLY A 224 8.37 22.85 -35.71
C GLY A 224 8.07 24.29 -35.26
N ALA A 225 9.06 25.17 -35.40
CA ALA A 225 9.02 26.56 -34.99
C ALA A 225 7.77 27.28 -35.54
N GLY A 226 6.88 27.78 -34.66
CA GLY A 226 5.82 28.72 -35.08
C GLY A 226 4.42 28.58 -34.48
N LYS A 227 4.09 27.52 -33.72
CA LYS A 227 2.74 27.41 -33.10
C LYS A 227 2.74 27.78 -31.61
N VAL A 228 1.89 28.73 -31.20
CA VAL A 228 1.67 29.22 -29.81
C VAL A 228 1.45 28.06 -28.82
N PRO A 229 2.13 28.04 -27.65
CA PRO A 229 2.10 26.93 -26.72
C PRO A 229 0.70 26.72 -26.12
N LYS A 230 0.03 25.63 -26.50
CA LYS A 230 -0.98 25.01 -25.62
C LYS A 230 -0.22 24.01 -24.76
N LYS A 231 0.18 24.42 -23.55
CA LYS A 231 0.76 23.51 -22.54
C LYS A 231 -0.26 22.39 -22.28
N LYS A 232 -0.15 21.26 -22.97
CA LYS A 232 -0.76 20.02 -22.49
C LYS A 232 0.16 19.48 -21.40
N VAL A 233 0.03 20.04 -20.21
CA VAL A 233 0.66 19.47 -19.01
C VAL A 233 0.15 18.04 -18.89
N ASN A 234 1.04 17.07 -18.74
CA ASN A 234 0.65 15.67 -18.49
C ASN A 234 0.17 15.55 -17.04
N ILE A 235 -1.06 16.04 -16.79
CA ILE A 235 -1.72 16.12 -15.48
C ILE A 235 -1.67 14.76 -14.74
N LYS A 236 -1.71 13.65 -15.49
CA LYS A 236 -1.59 12.28 -14.94
C LYS A 236 -0.33 12.08 -14.08
N VAL A 237 0.82 12.60 -14.51
CA VAL A 237 2.09 12.46 -13.76
C VAL A 237 2.01 13.22 -12.43
N PHE A 238 1.45 14.43 -12.46
CA PHE A 238 1.27 15.23 -11.25
C PHE A 238 0.29 14.57 -10.26
N ILE A 239 -0.81 14.00 -10.77
CA ILE A 239 -1.76 13.24 -9.95
C ILE A 239 -1.07 12.08 -9.23
N ILE A 240 -0.25 11.28 -9.94
CA ILE A 240 0.42 10.13 -9.32
C ILE A 240 1.40 10.56 -8.23
N ILE A 241 2.20 11.61 -8.48
CA ILE A 241 3.10 12.17 -7.46
C ILE A 241 2.30 12.70 -6.26
N ALA A 242 1.21 13.44 -6.50
CA ALA A 242 0.37 13.99 -5.45
C ALA A 242 -0.26 12.88 -4.59
N VAL A 243 -0.76 11.82 -5.21
CA VAL A 243 -1.29 10.64 -4.51
C VAL A 243 -0.19 9.99 -3.66
N PHE A 244 1.02 9.81 -4.19
CA PHE A 244 2.12 9.23 -3.42
C PHE A 244 2.49 10.09 -2.20
N LEU A 245 2.61 11.40 -2.40
CA LEU A 245 2.95 12.36 -1.35
C LEU A 245 1.88 12.40 -0.26
N ILE A 246 0.62 12.53 -0.64
CA ILE A 246 -0.49 12.65 0.31
C ILE A 246 -0.73 11.32 1.03
N CYS A 247 -0.67 10.18 0.33
CA CYS A 247 -1.02 8.89 0.89
C CYS A 247 0.07 8.30 1.79
N PHE A 248 1.34 8.37 1.38
CA PHE A 248 2.40 7.62 2.06
C PHE A 248 3.26 8.47 3.00
N VAL A 249 3.67 9.67 2.58
CA VAL A 249 4.66 10.47 3.34
C VAL A 249 4.22 10.79 4.77
N PRO A 250 2.97 11.22 5.04
CA PRO A 250 2.53 11.53 6.40
C PRO A 250 2.68 10.34 7.37
N PHE A 251 2.34 9.13 6.93
CA PHE A 251 2.45 7.94 7.77
C PHE A 251 3.89 7.62 8.11
N HIS A 252 4.80 7.72 7.15
CA HIS A 252 6.19 7.39 7.36
C HIS A 252 6.88 8.41 8.29
N PHE A 253 6.46 9.68 8.30
CA PHE A 253 6.88 10.62 9.34
C PHE A 253 6.30 10.28 10.72
N ALA A 254 5.01 9.93 10.80
CA ALA A 254 4.34 9.60 12.06
C ALA A 254 4.83 8.28 12.69
N ARG A 255 5.32 7.35 11.87
CA ARG A 255 5.60 5.97 12.29
C ARG A 255 6.78 5.86 13.26
N ILE A 256 7.88 6.60 13.06
CA ILE A 256 9.05 6.53 13.95
C ILE A 256 8.72 7.05 15.36
N PRO A 257 8.18 8.27 15.53
CA PRO A 257 7.82 8.77 16.85
C PRO A 257 6.82 7.86 17.57
N TYR A 258 5.82 7.33 16.85
CA TYR A 258 4.87 6.38 17.44
C TYR A 258 5.53 5.06 17.87
N THR A 259 6.51 4.55 17.10
CA THR A 259 7.23 3.33 17.47
C THR A 259 8.06 3.56 18.74
N LEU A 260 8.74 4.72 18.84
CA LEU A 260 9.49 5.11 20.04
C LEU A 260 8.57 5.25 21.26
N SER A 261 7.36 5.79 21.10
CA SER A 261 6.37 5.85 22.19
C SER A 261 5.80 4.47 22.58
N GLN A 262 6.15 3.39 21.88
CA GLN A 262 5.80 2.02 22.27
C GLN A 262 6.96 1.25 22.89
N THR A 263 8.21 1.64 22.61
CA THR A 263 9.41 0.92 23.07
C THR A 263 10.18 1.66 24.17
N ARG A 264 9.83 2.91 24.46
CA ARG A 264 10.52 3.77 25.43
C ARG A 264 9.53 4.39 26.41
N ASP A 265 9.90 4.44 27.69
CA ASP A 265 9.08 5.03 28.77
C ASP A 265 9.36 6.53 28.99
N VAL A 266 9.56 7.28 27.90
CA VAL A 266 9.91 8.72 27.94
C VAL A 266 8.77 9.64 27.48
N PHE A 267 7.63 9.07 27.09
CA PHE A 267 6.48 9.81 26.58
C PHE A 267 5.36 9.86 27.62
N ASP A 268 4.78 11.05 27.82
CA ASP A 268 3.57 11.17 28.62
C ASP A 268 2.32 10.65 27.88
N CYS A 269 1.22 10.47 28.61
CA CYS A 269 -0.02 9.93 28.03
C CYS A 269 -0.61 10.83 26.91
N SER A 270 -0.45 12.15 27.01
CA SER A 270 -0.96 13.08 26.00
C SER A 270 -0.22 12.91 24.68
N ALA A 271 1.11 12.81 24.75
CA ALA A 271 1.98 12.53 23.63
C ALA A 271 1.69 11.15 23.02
N GLU A 272 1.57 10.10 23.84
CA GLU A 272 1.21 8.76 23.35
C GLU A 272 -0.13 8.74 22.59
N ASN A 273 -1.15 9.44 23.11
CA ASN A 273 -2.46 9.53 22.47
C ASN A 273 -2.39 10.33 21.16
N THR A 274 -1.69 11.45 21.14
CA THR A 274 -1.50 12.27 19.94
C THR A 274 -0.79 11.48 18.86
N LEU A 275 0.32 10.83 19.19
CA LEU A 275 1.08 9.99 18.26
C LEU A 275 0.23 8.83 17.73
N PHE A 276 -0.62 8.25 18.58
CA PHE A 276 -1.57 7.23 18.13
C PHE A 276 -2.56 7.77 17.09
N TYR A 277 -3.21 8.90 17.35
CA TYR A 277 -4.19 9.46 16.41
C TYR A 277 -3.55 9.89 15.10
N VAL A 278 -2.38 10.54 15.15
CA VAL A 278 -1.63 10.94 13.97
C VAL A 278 -1.25 9.71 13.16
N LYS A 279 -0.73 8.66 13.81
CA LYS A 279 -0.36 7.42 13.13
C LYS A 279 -1.58 6.71 12.53
N GLU A 280 -2.70 6.55 13.25
CA GLU A 280 -3.88 5.85 12.71
C GLU A 280 -4.53 6.63 11.55
N SER A 281 -4.60 7.96 11.66
CA SER A 281 -5.17 8.80 10.60
C SER A 281 -4.33 8.75 9.33
N THR A 282 -3.02 8.84 9.47
CA THR A 282 -2.09 8.75 8.33
C THR A 282 -1.99 7.33 7.77
N LEU A 283 -2.10 6.30 8.61
CA LEU A 283 -2.19 4.90 8.19
C LEU A 283 -3.44 4.61 7.38
N TRP A 284 -4.59 5.16 7.76
CA TRP A 284 -5.81 5.08 6.96
C TRP A 284 -5.60 5.73 5.58
N LEU A 285 -4.97 6.90 5.55
CA LEU A 285 -4.64 7.61 4.31
C LEU A 285 -3.66 6.81 3.42
N THR A 286 -2.74 6.06 4.02
CA THR A 286 -1.87 5.12 3.30
C THR A 286 -2.66 3.92 2.76
N SER A 287 -3.59 3.38 3.56
CA SER A 287 -4.46 2.25 3.18
C SER A 287 -5.39 2.59 2.01
N LEU A 288 -5.78 3.87 1.88
CA LEU A 288 -6.56 4.37 0.76
C LEU A 288 -5.86 4.15 -0.58
N ASN A 289 -4.51 4.11 -0.63
CA ASN A 289 -3.77 3.89 -1.87
C ASN A 289 -4.18 2.59 -2.57
N ALA A 290 -4.39 1.49 -1.83
CA ALA A 290 -4.85 0.22 -2.42
C ALA A 290 -6.21 0.35 -3.13
N CYS A 291 -7.06 1.30 -2.74
CA CYS A 291 -8.30 1.59 -3.44
C CYS A 291 -8.10 2.50 -4.67
N LEU A 292 -7.06 3.33 -4.66
CA LEU A 292 -6.70 4.27 -5.73
C LEU A 292 -5.91 3.59 -6.87
N ASP A 293 -5.22 2.51 -6.58
CA ASP A 293 -4.39 1.75 -7.52
C ASP A 293 -5.14 1.34 -8.81
N PRO A 294 -6.37 0.79 -8.77
CA PRO A 294 -7.16 0.52 -9.98
C PRO A 294 -7.48 1.76 -10.83
N PHE A 295 -7.64 2.93 -10.21
CA PHE A 295 -7.79 4.20 -10.94
C PHE A 295 -6.47 4.59 -11.61
N ILE A 296 -5.35 4.45 -10.89
CA ILE A 296 -4.01 4.65 -11.45
C ILE A 296 -3.80 3.71 -12.66
N TYR A 297 -4.22 2.45 -12.58
CA TYR A 297 -4.13 1.50 -13.69
C TYR A 297 -4.98 1.89 -14.89
N PHE A 298 -6.18 2.42 -14.68
CA PHE A 298 -7.03 2.94 -15.76
C PHE A 298 -6.32 4.06 -16.55
N PHE A 299 -5.54 4.90 -15.86
CA PHE A 299 -4.78 5.98 -16.50
C PHE A 299 -3.44 5.51 -17.09
N LEU A 300 -2.81 4.50 -16.50
CA LEU A 300 -1.47 4.01 -16.89
C LEU A 300 -1.47 2.84 -17.88
N CYS A 301 -2.53 2.03 -17.95
CA CYS A 301 -2.57 0.79 -18.72
C CYS A 301 -3.72 0.80 -19.74
N LYS A 302 -3.39 0.94 -21.03
CA LYS A 302 -4.37 0.92 -22.14
C LYS A 302 -5.13 -0.42 -22.19
N SER A 303 -4.42 -1.55 -22.00
CA SER A 303 -5.03 -2.89 -22.02
C SER A 303 -6.04 -3.07 -20.89
N PHE A 304 -5.71 -2.60 -19.68
CA PHE A 304 -6.64 -2.58 -18.56
C PHE A 304 -7.87 -1.72 -18.87
N LYS A 305 -7.66 -0.48 -19.32
CA LYS A 305 -8.72 0.45 -19.70
C LYS A 305 -9.65 -0.14 -20.77
N ASN A 306 -9.11 -0.75 -21.82
CA ASN A 306 -9.88 -1.32 -22.91
C ASN A 306 -10.72 -2.53 -22.44
N SER A 307 -10.13 -3.43 -21.66
CA SER A 307 -10.85 -4.57 -21.08
C SER A 307 -11.95 -4.13 -20.12
N LEU A 308 -11.70 -3.11 -19.29
CA LEU A 308 -12.71 -2.55 -18.39
C LEU A 308 -13.88 -1.93 -19.14
N ILE A 309 -13.60 -1.11 -20.16
CA ILE A 309 -14.63 -0.49 -21.01
C ILE A 309 -15.44 -1.58 -21.74
N SER A 310 -14.78 -2.63 -22.24
CA SER A 310 -15.46 -3.76 -22.89
C SER A 310 -16.43 -4.47 -21.94
N MET A 311 -16.00 -4.78 -20.71
CA MET A 311 -16.88 -5.39 -19.72
C MET A 311 -18.07 -4.50 -19.33
N LEU A 312 -17.85 -3.19 -19.14
CA LEU A 312 -18.94 -2.24 -18.84
C LEU A 312 -19.94 -2.13 -19.99
N LYS A 313 -19.48 -2.15 -21.25
CA LYS A 313 -20.36 -2.17 -22.43
C LYS A 313 -21.16 -3.47 -22.53
N CYS A 314 -20.53 -4.62 -22.33
CA CYS A 314 -21.22 -5.91 -22.35
C CYS A 314 -22.23 -6.06 -21.21
N SER A 315 -21.99 -5.45 -20.04
CA SER A 315 -22.96 -5.41 -18.94
C SER A 315 -24.20 -4.58 -19.28
N ASN A 316 -24.07 -3.55 -20.14
CA ASN A 316 -25.19 -2.74 -20.62
C ASN A 316 -25.93 -3.38 -21.82
N SER A 317 -25.30 -4.31 -22.53
CA SER A 317 -25.94 -5.08 -23.60
C SER A 317 -26.67 -6.34 -23.10
N ALA A 318 -26.40 -6.78 -21.86
CA ALA A 318 -27.06 -7.93 -21.24
C ALA A 318 -28.52 -7.64 -20.80
N SER A 319 -29.03 -6.43 -20.99
CA SER A 319 -30.44 -6.05 -20.81
C SER A 319 -31.28 -6.07 -22.09
N SER A 320 -30.79 -6.65 -23.19
CA SER A 320 -31.59 -6.94 -24.40
C SER A 320 -31.42 -8.39 -24.84
N PRO A 321 -32.50 -9.21 -24.85
CA PRO A 321 -32.43 -10.54 -25.41
C PRO A 321 -32.64 -10.47 -26.92
N ALA A 322 -31.59 -10.68 -27.72
CA ALA A 322 -31.76 -11.09 -29.11
C ALA A 322 -30.48 -11.71 -29.72
N HIS A 323 -30.54 -13.03 -29.93
CA HIS A 323 -30.07 -13.78 -31.11
C HIS A 323 -28.94 -13.18 -31.99
N ARG A 324 -27.82 -13.93 -32.18
CA ARG A 324 -27.57 -14.79 -33.37
C ARG A 324 -26.07 -15.12 -33.59
N ASN A 325 -25.88 -16.35 -34.08
CA ASN A 325 -24.69 -17.11 -34.47
C ASN A 325 -23.56 -16.44 -35.30
N ARG A 326 -22.31 -16.83 -34.93
CA ARG A 326 -21.21 -17.42 -35.76
C ARG A 326 -20.54 -16.58 -36.86
N LYS A 327 -19.22 -16.34 -36.72
CA LYS A 327 -18.19 -16.72 -37.72
C LYS A 327 -16.74 -16.59 -37.18
N LYS A 328 -15.93 -17.61 -37.50
CA LYS A 328 -14.46 -17.63 -37.43
C LYS A 328 -13.88 -16.56 -38.37
N GLY A 329 -12.82 -15.89 -37.93
CA GLY A 329 -11.95 -15.05 -38.75
C GLY A 329 -10.64 -14.82 -37.99
N GLN A 330 -9.57 -15.34 -38.56
CA GLN A 330 -8.20 -15.30 -38.07
C GLN A 330 -7.53 -14.10 -38.73
N GLU A 331 -7.08 -13.12 -37.96
CA GLU A 331 -6.21 -12.05 -38.45
C GLU A 331 -5.22 -11.69 -37.34
N GLY A 332 -3.94 -11.80 -37.67
CA GLY A 332 -2.83 -11.51 -36.78
C GLY A 332 -2.63 -10.01 -36.65
N ASP A 333 -2.42 -9.55 -35.43
CA ASP A 333 -2.07 -8.16 -35.14
C ASP A 333 -0.59 -8.07 -34.75
N ASP A 334 0.13 -7.24 -35.51
CA ASP A 334 1.54 -6.88 -35.39
C ASP A 334 1.83 -6.14 -34.06
N PRO A 335 2.93 -6.45 -33.33
CA PRO A 335 3.19 -5.88 -32.01
C PRO A 335 4.06 -4.62 -32.11
N SER A 336 3.46 -3.47 -32.45
CA SER A 336 4.21 -2.20 -32.52
C SER A 336 3.51 -0.98 -31.91
N GLU A 337 2.39 -1.13 -31.20
CA GLU A 337 1.63 0.03 -30.69
C GLU A 337 1.15 -0.07 -29.21
N GLU A 338 2.06 -0.43 -28.29
CA GLU A 338 1.80 -0.39 -26.84
C GLU A 338 2.38 0.85 -26.13
N THR A 339 2.13 2.07 -26.63
CA THR A 339 2.19 3.27 -25.76
C THR A 339 1.42 4.46 -26.34
N PRO A 340 0.36 4.97 -25.70
CA PRO A 340 -0.05 6.36 -25.87
C PRO A 340 0.46 7.22 -24.70
N MET A 341 0.85 8.45 -25.03
CA MET A 341 1.39 9.54 -24.19
C MET A 341 0.75 9.80 -22.82
#